data_AF-A0AAE9EGD7-F1
#
_entry.id   AF-A0AAE9EGD7-F1
#
_cell.length_a   1.000
_cell.length_b   1.000
_cell.length_c   1.000
_cell.angle_alpha   90.00
_cell.angle_beta   90.00
_cell.angle_gamma   90.00
#
_symmetry.space_group_name_H-M   'P 1'
#
loop_
_entity.id
_entity.type
_entity.pdbx_description
1 polymer ?
#
loop_
_entity_poly.entity_id
_entity_poly.type
_entity_poly.pdbx_seq_one_letter_code
_entity_poly.pdbx_strand_id
1 'polypeptide(L)'
;MDLHEKIVAKYRQKGVIIPQPPEKKMSVMAKAMTATHTSQDPEILQRARHLERFLNRLIQHPRIQSDCDLRDFLTVEAALPASSVKPDISLGVLKAFNGFKDVIDKITIPIEETDQWFEKANSSWEELDENLRKLHAEAVGLVQHRKAMALNGEMLAKSLSSLAASEDSTTLSLALTSLTDTYEQSASIWSRQAEEHNAKFAEAVEEYLGLLESIRDVVAERIHVWQQWKKAQKTLEELRSKLSTVDDLKVKELNREIHETNEAKERLQKEFDEMSKAIKVEIERFEEERHEDMKNILVDFIQNMIQSHVQIAELWDQFAPYAQKIII
;
A
#
# COMPACT_ATOMS: atom_id res chain seq x y z
N MET A 1 -10.35 -5.49 -19.41
CA MET A 1 -9.70 -4.62 -18.42
C MET A 1 -10.15 -5.04 -17.05
N ASP A 2 -9.20 -5.21 -16.14
CA ASP A 2 -9.44 -5.41 -14.70
C ASP A 2 -10.13 -4.17 -14.09
N LEU A 3 -10.78 -4.28 -12.94
CA LEU A 3 -11.46 -3.16 -12.26
C LEU A 3 -10.48 -1.99 -12.05
N HIS A 4 -9.27 -2.30 -11.53
CA HIS A 4 -8.25 -1.29 -11.28
C HIS A 4 -7.87 -0.51 -12.55
N GLU A 5 -7.66 -1.21 -13.67
CA GLU A 5 -7.31 -0.58 -14.96
C GLU A 5 -8.42 0.36 -15.45
N LYS A 6 -9.69 -0.04 -15.28
CA LYS A 6 -10.84 0.80 -15.65
C LYS A 6 -10.90 2.07 -14.81
N ILE A 7 -10.72 1.95 -13.49
CA ILE A 7 -10.72 3.09 -12.57
C ILE A 7 -9.54 4.03 -12.89
N VAL A 8 -8.34 3.49 -13.11
CA VAL A 8 -7.16 4.26 -13.53
C VAL A 8 -7.43 5.05 -14.80
N ALA A 9 -7.95 4.39 -15.84
CA ALA A 9 -8.25 5.04 -17.12
C ALA A 9 -9.27 6.20 -17.00
N LYS A 10 -10.24 6.10 -16.09
CA LYS A 10 -11.29 7.11 -15.91
C LYS A 10 -10.90 8.30 -15.04
N TYR A 11 -10.05 8.08 -14.04
CA TYR A 11 -9.85 9.02 -12.94
C TYR A 11 -8.42 9.52 -12.76
N ARG A 12 -7.38 8.81 -13.23
CA ARG A 12 -5.99 9.27 -13.11
C ARG A 12 -5.76 10.59 -13.84
N GLN A 13 -6.26 10.70 -15.07
CA GLN A 13 -6.24 11.94 -15.86
C GLN A 13 -7.09 13.07 -15.26
N LYS A 14 -7.90 12.78 -14.23
CA LYS A 14 -8.70 13.77 -13.50
C LYS A 14 -8.05 14.17 -12.16
N GLY A 15 -6.80 13.76 -11.93
CA GLY A 15 -6.03 14.10 -10.73
C GLY A 15 -6.46 13.36 -9.45
N VAL A 16 -7.10 12.18 -9.58
CA VAL A 16 -7.56 11.38 -8.44
C VAL A 16 -6.49 10.39 -8.00
N ILE A 17 -6.23 10.28 -6.69
CA ILE A 17 -5.33 9.27 -6.09
C ILE A 17 -6.06 7.93 -6.09
N ILE A 18 -5.47 6.92 -6.72
CA ILE A 18 -6.07 5.59 -6.87
C ILE A 18 -5.18 4.59 -6.14
N PRO A 19 -5.67 3.92 -5.08
CA PRO A 19 -4.88 2.95 -4.32
C PRO A 19 -4.41 1.80 -5.22
N GLN A 20 -3.24 1.23 -4.93
CA GLN A 20 -2.72 0.09 -5.67
C GLN A 20 -3.31 -1.22 -5.13
N PRO A 21 -3.71 -2.17 -6.00
CA PRO A 21 -4.11 -3.49 -5.56
C PRO A 21 -2.88 -4.29 -5.08
N PRO A 22 -3.05 -5.26 -4.16
CA PRO A 22 -1.95 -6.11 -3.72
C PRO A 22 -1.36 -6.93 -4.87
N GLU A 23 -0.05 -7.18 -4.80
CA GLU A 23 0.68 -7.91 -5.83
C GLU A 23 0.08 -9.30 -6.12
N LYS A 24 0.00 -9.64 -7.41
CA LYS A 24 -0.41 -10.97 -7.88
C LYS A 24 0.74 -11.96 -7.67
N LYS A 25 1.00 -12.38 -6.42
CA LYS A 25 1.96 -13.45 -6.13
C LYS A 25 1.45 -14.78 -6.70
N MET A 26 2.19 -15.35 -7.65
CA MET A 26 1.82 -16.60 -8.34
C MET A 26 1.74 -17.80 -7.39
N SER A 27 2.58 -17.82 -6.34
CA SER A 27 2.53 -18.82 -5.27
C SER A 27 1.19 -18.79 -4.51
N VAL A 28 0.73 -17.59 -4.15
CA VAL A 28 -0.53 -17.38 -3.43
C VAL A 28 -1.73 -17.71 -4.33
N MET A 29 -1.68 -17.33 -5.61
CA MET A 29 -2.71 -17.69 -6.60
C MET A 29 -2.82 -19.21 -6.79
N ALA A 30 -1.68 -19.90 -6.95
CA ALA A 30 -1.64 -21.34 -7.14
C ALA A 30 -2.21 -22.09 -5.92
N LYS A 31 -1.85 -21.66 -4.70
CA LYS A 31 -2.39 -22.19 -3.45
C LYS A 31 -3.89 -21.93 -3.28
N ALA A 32 -4.36 -20.75 -3.68
CA ALA A 32 -5.78 -20.40 -3.63
C ALA A 32 -6.63 -21.22 -4.61
N MET A 33 -6.05 -21.69 -5.71
CA MET A 33 -6.74 -22.54 -6.70
C MET A 33 -6.79 -24.02 -6.31
N THR A 34 -5.93 -24.47 -5.39
CA THR A 34 -5.98 -25.83 -4.84
C THR A 34 -6.91 -25.88 -3.62
N ALA A 35 -8.08 -26.50 -3.77
CA ALA A 35 -9.18 -26.52 -2.80
C ALA A 35 -8.91 -27.22 -1.45
N THR A 36 -7.68 -27.59 -1.13
CA THR A 36 -7.34 -28.41 0.04
C THR A 36 -6.89 -27.63 1.28
N HIS A 37 -6.55 -26.33 1.19
CA HIS A 37 -6.03 -25.56 2.35
C HIS A 37 -6.45 -24.08 2.42
N THR A 38 -7.48 -23.67 1.70
CA THR A 38 -7.72 -22.26 1.32
C THR A 38 -8.09 -21.30 2.45
N SER A 39 -8.72 -21.73 3.54
CA SER A 39 -9.30 -20.81 4.53
C SER A 39 -8.35 -20.35 5.66
N GLN A 40 -7.20 -20.99 5.82
CA GLN A 40 -6.27 -20.69 6.93
C GLN A 40 -4.82 -20.42 6.50
N ASP A 41 -4.54 -20.35 5.19
CA ASP A 41 -3.19 -19.97 4.76
C ASP A 41 -2.95 -18.48 5.11
N PRO A 42 -1.94 -18.16 5.92
CA PRO A 42 -1.65 -16.78 6.32
C PRO A 42 -1.39 -15.85 5.14
N GLU A 43 -0.82 -16.34 4.03
CA GLU A 43 -0.56 -15.53 2.84
C GLU A 43 -1.87 -15.19 2.10
N ILE A 44 -2.85 -16.11 2.11
CA ILE A 44 -4.17 -15.88 1.51
C ILE A 44 -4.96 -14.88 2.37
N LEU A 45 -4.93 -15.04 3.69
CA LEU A 45 -5.58 -14.12 4.62
C LEU A 45 -5.00 -12.71 4.54
N GLN A 46 -3.67 -12.58 4.50
CA GLN A 46 -3.01 -11.29 4.29
C GLN A 46 -3.46 -10.64 2.97
N ARG A 47 -3.48 -11.41 1.88
CA ARG A 47 -3.94 -10.90 0.58
C ARG A 47 -5.40 -10.46 0.62
N ALA A 48 -6.28 -11.21 1.29
CA ALA A 48 -7.68 -10.86 1.44
C ALA A 48 -7.83 -9.53 2.20
N ARG A 49 -7.09 -9.32 3.30
CA ARG A 49 -7.06 -8.05 4.04
C ARG A 49 -6.58 -6.88 3.17
N HIS A 50 -5.55 -7.08 2.36
CA HIS A 50 -5.07 -6.03 1.46
C HIS A 50 -6.09 -5.69 0.37
N LEU A 51 -6.81 -6.68 -0.16
CA LEU A 51 -7.89 -6.44 -1.11
C LEU A 51 -9.07 -5.71 -0.48
N GLU A 52 -9.42 -6.08 0.76
CA GLU A 52 -10.46 -5.39 1.53
C GLU A 52 -10.10 -3.92 1.76
N ARG A 53 -8.86 -3.62 2.18
CA ARG A 53 -8.36 -2.24 2.30
C ARG A 53 -8.46 -1.48 0.98
N PHE A 54 -7.96 -2.07 -0.09
CA PHE A 54 -8.01 -1.49 -1.43
C PHE A 54 -9.45 -1.13 -1.83
N LEU A 55 -10.41 -2.06 -1.67
CA LEU A 55 -11.82 -1.80 -1.98
C LEU A 55 -12.43 -0.74 -1.07
N ASN A 56 -12.14 -0.78 0.24
CA ASN A 56 -12.63 0.23 1.19
C ASN A 56 -12.14 1.63 0.82
N ARG A 57 -10.88 1.80 0.41
CA ARG A 57 -10.36 3.09 -0.08
C ARG A 57 -11.07 3.58 -1.33
N LEU A 58 -11.35 2.70 -2.28
CA LEU A 58 -12.13 3.06 -3.48
C LEU A 58 -13.54 3.52 -3.13
N ILE A 59 -14.19 2.85 -2.18
CA ILE A 59 -15.57 3.15 -1.74
C ILE A 59 -15.62 4.44 -0.91
N GLN A 60 -14.58 4.75 -0.14
CA GLN A 60 -14.50 6.00 0.64
C GLN A 60 -14.32 7.23 -0.26
N HIS A 61 -13.73 7.07 -1.45
CA HIS A 61 -13.48 8.19 -2.33
C HIS A 61 -14.79 8.76 -2.94
N PRO A 62 -15.11 10.06 -2.77
CA PRO A 62 -16.40 10.65 -3.16
C PRO A 62 -16.79 10.52 -4.64
N ARG A 63 -15.81 10.58 -5.55
CA ARG A 63 -16.02 10.37 -7.00
C ARG A 63 -16.13 8.89 -7.40
N ILE A 64 -15.31 8.02 -6.81
CA ILE A 64 -15.21 6.60 -7.22
C ILE A 64 -16.38 5.79 -6.67
N GLN A 65 -16.91 6.12 -5.49
CA GLN A 65 -18.08 5.42 -4.90
C GLN A 65 -19.32 5.40 -5.82
N SER A 66 -19.44 6.39 -6.71
CA SER A 66 -20.55 6.51 -7.65
C SER A 66 -20.27 5.85 -9.01
N ASP A 67 -19.08 5.26 -9.20
CA ASP A 67 -18.68 4.65 -10.46
C ASP A 67 -19.46 3.37 -10.75
N CYS A 68 -19.95 3.23 -11.99
CA CYS A 68 -20.72 2.07 -12.40
C CYS A 68 -19.89 0.77 -12.41
N ASP A 69 -18.61 0.81 -12.80
CA ASP A 69 -17.78 -0.41 -12.83
C ASP A 69 -17.49 -0.92 -11.42
N LEU A 70 -17.32 -0.02 -10.43
CA LEU A 70 -17.17 -0.42 -9.03
C LEU A 70 -18.46 -1.02 -8.48
N ARG A 71 -19.61 -0.41 -8.78
CA ARG A 71 -20.92 -0.94 -8.38
C ARG A 71 -21.19 -2.30 -9.01
N ASP A 72 -20.95 -2.44 -10.31
CA ASP A 72 -21.16 -3.69 -11.03
C ASP A 72 -20.23 -4.77 -10.49
N PHE A 73 -18.96 -4.45 -10.20
CA PHE A 73 -18.02 -5.38 -9.59
C PHE A 73 -18.48 -5.90 -8.22
N LEU A 74 -19.14 -5.06 -7.41
CA LEU A 74 -19.61 -5.44 -6.07
C LEU A 74 -20.98 -6.14 -6.08
N THR A 75 -21.80 -5.97 -7.13
CA THR A 75 -23.22 -6.38 -7.12
C THR A 75 -23.58 -7.43 -8.16
N VAL A 76 -22.79 -7.55 -9.24
CA VAL A 76 -23.07 -8.52 -10.30
C VAL A 76 -22.56 -9.90 -9.86
N GLU A 77 -23.50 -10.77 -9.50
CA GLU A 77 -23.27 -12.21 -9.32
C GLU A 77 -23.13 -12.91 -10.69
N ALA A 78 -22.09 -12.54 -11.45
CA ALA A 78 -21.66 -13.29 -12.62
C ALA A 78 -20.52 -14.22 -12.23
N ALA A 79 -20.47 -15.41 -12.82
CA ALA A 79 -19.27 -16.24 -12.75
C ALA A 79 -18.09 -15.39 -13.21
N LEU A 80 -17.10 -15.21 -12.32
CA LEU A 80 -15.86 -14.51 -12.66
C LEU A 80 -15.35 -15.15 -13.96
N PRO A 81 -15.13 -14.36 -15.04
CA PRO A 81 -14.64 -14.92 -16.27
C PRO A 81 -13.40 -15.73 -15.92
N ALA A 82 -13.40 -17.03 -16.24
CA ALA A 82 -12.28 -17.90 -15.97
C ALA A 82 -11.06 -17.16 -16.51
N SER A 83 -10.19 -16.69 -15.60
CA SER A 83 -9.02 -15.96 -15.99
C SER A 83 -8.27 -16.92 -16.89
N SER A 84 -8.32 -16.68 -18.21
CA SER A 84 -7.55 -17.45 -19.15
C SER A 84 -6.13 -17.08 -18.84
N VAL A 85 -5.51 -17.84 -17.94
CA VAL A 85 -4.09 -17.86 -17.71
C VAL A 85 -3.51 -18.39 -19.01
N LYS A 86 -3.44 -17.52 -20.01
CA LYS A 86 -2.37 -17.62 -20.97
C LYS A 86 -1.12 -17.37 -20.13
N PRO A 87 -0.17 -18.29 -20.07
CA PRO A 87 1.16 -17.96 -19.61
C PRO A 87 1.71 -17.01 -20.66
N ASP A 88 1.34 -15.73 -20.58
CA ASP A 88 2.12 -14.69 -21.18
C ASP A 88 3.43 -14.69 -20.41
N ILE A 89 4.38 -15.43 -20.96
CA ILE A 89 5.79 -15.11 -20.90
C ILE A 89 5.92 -13.72 -21.57
N SER A 90 5.38 -12.69 -20.93
CA SER A 90 5.78 -11.31 -21.15
C SER A 90 7.01 -11.09 -20.27
N LEU A 91 8.08 -11.76 -20.71
CA LEU A 91 9.46 -11.44 -20.39
C LEU A 91 9.79 -10.06 -21.02
N GLY A 92 9.06 -9.02 -20.58
CA GLY A 92 9.06 -7.71 -21.25
C GLY A 92 8.46 -6.52 -20.49
N VAL A 93 7.75 -6.69 -19.36
CA VAL A 93 7.26 -5.53 -18.55
C VAL A 93 7.59 -5.66 -17.06
N LEU A 94 8.53 -6.55 -16.70
CA LEU A 94 9.19 -6.52 -15.39
C LEU A 94 10.25 -5.40 -15.40
N LYS A 95 9.80 -4.15 -15.22
CA LYS A 95 10.53 -2.96 -14.69
C LYS A 95 9.80 -1.64 -15.03
N ALA A 96 8.52 -1.52 -14.69
CA ALA A 96 7.85 -0.21 -14.67
C ALA A 96 7.81 0.43 -13.27
N PHE A 97 8.44 -0.18 -12.27
CA PHE A 97 8.55 0.37 -10.90
C PHE A 97 9.77 1.30 -10.69
N ASN A 98 10.57 1.53 -11.74
CA ASN A 98 11.54 2.63 -11.83
C ASN A 98 11.02 3.80 -12.67
N GLY A 99 9.72 3.78 -13.03
CA GLY A 99 9.13 4.68 -14.02
C GLY A 99 9.22 6.17 -13.68
N PHE A 100 9.26 6.54 -12.40
CA PHE A 100 9.47 7.95 -12.02
C PHE A 100 10.86 8.43 -12.48
N LYS A 101 11.91 7.65 -12.22
CA LYS A 101 13.30 8.02 -12.57
C LYS A 101 13.58 7.85 -14.06
N ASP A 102 13.04 6.81 -14.71
CA ASP A 102 13.20 6.58 -16.16
C ASP A 102 12.37 7.54 -17.03
N VAL A 103 11.21 8.04 -16.56
CA VAL A 103 10.45 9.10 -17.23
C VAL A 103 11.15 10.46 -17.05
N ILE A 104 11.81 10.65 -15.91
CA ILE A 104 12.67 11.82 -15.65
C ILE A 104 13.97 11.77 -16.49
N ASP A 105 14.57 10.60 -16.66
CA ASP A 105 15.82 10.44 -17.45
C ASP A 105 15.57 10.49 -18.97
N LYS A 106 14.33 10.27 -19.44
CA LYS A 106 13.92 10.45 -20.85
C LYS A 106 13.44 11.86 -21.19
N ILE A 107 13.65 12.83 -20.29
CA ILE A 107 13.25 14.22 -20.48
C ILE A 107 14.11 14.87 -21.58
N THR A 108 13.48 15.23 -22.70
CA THR A 108 14.10 16.08 -23.74
C THR A 108 13.90 17.58 -23.47
N ILE A 109 13.03 17.94 -22.53
CA ILE A 109 12.72 19.34 -22.14
C ILE A 109 12.82 19.42 -20.61
N PRO A 110 13.93 19.93 -20.03
CA PRO A 110 14.10 19.96 -18.58
C PRO A 110 12.91 20.65 -17.91
N ILE A 111 12.40 20.02 -16.85
CA ILE A 111 11.28 20.54 -16.07
C ILE A 111 11.79 21.74 -15.28
N GLU A 112 11.28 22.93 -15.57
CA GLU A 112 11.25 24.02 -14.60
C GLU A 112 9.96 23.85 -13.79
N GLU A 113 10.05 23.16 -12.64
CA GLU A 113 8.94 23.08 -11.70
C GLU A 113 8.72 24.48 -11.13
N THR A 114 7.78 25.20 -11.73
CA THR A 114 7.50 26.60 -11.41
C THR A 114 6.47 26.73 -10.30
N ASP A 115 5.78 25.64 -9.94
CA ASP A 115 4.76 25.62 -8.90
C ASP A 115 5.39 25.27 -7.56
N GLN A 116 5.69 26.31 -6.77
CA GLN A 116 6.24 26.18 -5.41
C GLN A 116 5.39 25.31 -4.48
N TRP A 117 4.10 25.16 -4.75
CA TRP A 117 3.26 24.26 -3.96
C TRP A 117 3.67 22.81 -4.18
N PHE A 118 3.85 22.37 -5.43
CA PHE A 118 4.23 20.99 -5.75
C PHE A 118 5.65 20.69 -5.28
N GLU A 119 6.57 21.64 -5.34
CA GLU A 119 7.94 21.46 -4.82
C GLU A 119 7.94 21.21 -3.30
N LYS A 120 7.23 22.06 -2.53
CA LYS A 120 7.09 21.89 -1.08
C LYS A 120 6.38 20.58 -0.72
N ALA A 121 5.32 20.26 -1.45
CA ALA A 121 4.53 19.08 -1.19
C ALA A 121 5.33 17.80 -1.51
N ASN A 122 6.10 17.79 -2.61
CA ASN A 122 6.98 16.69 -2.96
C ASN A 122 8.04 16.43 -1.86
N SER A 123 8.70 17.49 -1.38
CA SER A 123 9.65 17.36 -0.25
C SER A 123 8.98 16.80 1.00
N SER A 124 7.75 17.23 1.31
CA SER A 124 7.02 16.75 2.48
C SER A 124 6.65 15.26 2.38
N TRP A 125 6.25 14.78 1.21
CA TRP A 125 5.87 13.37 1.05
C TRP A 125 7.08 12.46 0.90
N GLU A 126 8.20 12.95 0.37
CA GLU A 126 9.48 12.22 0.38
C GLU A 126 9.96 11.98 1.82
N GLU A 127 9.88 13.00 2.67
CA GLU A 127 10.18 12.85 4.10
C GLU A 127 9.21 11.87 4.78
N LEU A 128 7.91 11.98 4.48
CA LEU A 128 6.91 11.05 5.01
C LEU A 128 7.15 9.61 4.54
N ASP A 129 7.47 9.40 3.27
CA ASP A 129 7.80 8.08 2.70
C ASP A 129 9.02 7.48 3.40
N GLU A 130 10.09 8.25 3.58
CA GLU A 130 11.29 7.77 4.28
C GLU A 130 10.95 7.35 5.72
N ASN A 131 10.18 8.17 6.44
CA ASN A 131 9.78 7.88 7.81
C ASN A 131 8.84 6.67 7.90
N LEU A 132 7.88 6.53 6.99
CA LEU A 132 6.99 5.37 6.95
C LEU A 132 7.71 4.09 6.57
N ARG A 133 8.72 4.13 5.68
CA ARG A 133 9.55 2.95 5.37
C ARG A 133 10.33 2.48 6.58
N LYS A 134 10.92 3.41 7.35
CA LYS A 134 11.59 3.08 8.62
C LYS A 134 10.60 2.48 9.62
N LEU A 135 9.45 3.12 9.81
CA LEU A 135 8.40 2.63 10.71
C LEU A 135 7.91 1.23 10.33
N HIS A 136 7.68 1.00 9.04
CA HIS A 136 7.27 -0.30 8.52
C HIS A 136 8.32 -1.38 8.78
N ALA A 137 9.60 -1.08 8.55
CA ALA A 137 10.70 -2.02 8.82
C ALA A 137 10.76 -2.41 10.31
N GLU A 138 10.64 -1.43 11.21
CA GLU A 138 10.58 -1.68 12.66
C GLU A 138 9.33 -2.47 13.06
N ALA A 139 8.17 -2.16 12.47
CA ALA A 139 6.92 -2.89 12.72
C ALA A 139 7.03 -4.36 12.31
N VAL A 140 7.58 -4.63 11.13
CA VAL A 140 7.85 -6.01 10.66
C VAL A 140 8.87 -6.71 11.55
N GLY A 141 9.94 -6.02 11.95
CA GLY A 141 10.93 -6.54 12.90
C GLY A 141 10.31 -6.93 14.24
N LEU A 142 9.45 -6.08 14.80
CA LEU A 142 8.71 -6.35 16.03
C LEU A 142 7.84 -7.61 15.92
N VAL A 143 7.12 -7.77 14.81
CA VAL A 143 6.31 -8.97 14.53
C VAL A 143 7.20 -10.22 14.50
N GLN A 144 8.34 -10.17 13.82
CA GLN A 144 9.28 -11.30 13.73
C GLN A 144 9.85 -11.67 15.10
N HIS A 145 10.28 -10.68 15.90
CA HIS A 145 10.77 -10.91 17.26
C HIS A 145 9.70 -11.52 18.16
N ARG A 146 8.45 -11.07 18.05
CA ARG A 146 7.32 -11.61 18.83
C ARG A 146 6.99 -13.06 18.42
N LYS A 147 7.03 -13.39 17.13
CA LYS A 147 6.88 -14.78 16.65
C LYS A 147 8.01 -15.68 17.17
N ALA A 148 9.25 -15.19 17.18
CA ALA A 148 10.39 -15.93 17.74
C ALA A 148 10.24 -16.13 19.26
N MET A 149 9.74 -15.11 19.98
CA MET A 149 9.46 -15.21 21.42
C MET A 149 8.39 -16.27 21.72
N ALA A 150 7.31 -16.31 20.93
CA ALA A 150 6.28 -17.35 21.01
C ALA A 150 6.88 -18.75 20.84
N LEU A 151 7.63 -18.97 19.75
CA LEU A 151 8.27 -20.26 19.47
C LEU A 151 9.22 -20.70 20.59
N ASN A 152 10.07 -19.80 21.07
CA ASN A 152 11.01 -20.09 22.14
C ASN A 152 10.27 -20.38 23.46
N GLY A 153 9.18 -19.67 23.75
CA GLY A 153 8.30 -19.94 24.88
C GLY A 153 7.72 -21.35 24.86
N GLU A 154 7.22 -21.81 23.71
CA GLU A 154 6.72 -23.18 23.55
C GLU A 154 7.82 -24.23 23.74
N MET A 155 9.02 -23.98 23.21
CA MET A 155 10.17 -24.88 23.39
C MET A 155 10.61 -24.96 24.85
N LEU A 156 10.58 -23.83 25.56
CA LEU A 156 10.88 -23.77 26.98
C LEU A 156 9.83 -24.54 27.79
N ALA A 157 8.54 -24.34 27.51
CA ALA A 157 7.46 -25.09 28.14
C ALA A 157 7.65 -26.61 27.97
N LYS A 158 7.93 -27.10 26.77
CA LYS A 158 8.21 -28.53 26.51
C LYS A 158 9.38 -29.06 27.33
N SER A 159 10.43 -28.25 27.47
CA SER A 159 11.61 -28.59 28.28
C SER A 159 11.29 -28.63 29.77
N LEU A 160 10.51 -27.66 30.27
CA LEU A 160 10.03 -27.60 31.66
C LEU A 160 9.11 -28.77 31.99
N SER A 161 8.22 -29.16 31.08
CA SER A 161 7.34 -30.32 31.24
C SER A 161 8.15 -31.61 31.41
N SER A 162 9.19 -31.78 30.59
CA SER A 162 10.11 -32.93 30.67
C SER A 162 10.88 -32.96 31.99
N LEU A 163 11.30 -31.79 32.48
CA LEU A 163 11.97 -31.65 33.77
C LEU A 163 11.01 -31.96 34.93
N ALA A 164 9.77 -31.44 34.89
CA ALA A 164 8.75 -31.69 35.89
C ALA A 164 8.43 -33.19 36.04
N ALA A 165 8.44 -33.93 34.94
CA ALA A 165 8.22 -35.37 34.90
C ALA A 165 9.39 -36.19 35.48
N SER A 166 10.59 -35.60 35.53
CA SER A 166 11.82 -36.23 36.05
C SER A 166 12.11 -35.82 37.51
N GLU A 167 11.29 -34.95 38.09
CA GLU A 167 11.50 -34.36 39.41
C GLU A 167 10.85 -35.21 40.51
N ASP A 168 11.63 -35.58 41.54
CA ASP A 168 11.16 -36.39 42.66
C ASP A 168 10.39 -35.57 43.69
N SER A 169 10.74 -34.28 43.87
CA SER A 169 10.04 -33.40 44.79
C SER A 169 8.68 -33.01 44.23
N THR A 170 7.61 -33.45 44.88
CA THR A 170 6.23 -33.10 44.48
C THR A 170 6.02 -31.59 44.43
N THR A 171 6.59 -30.84 45.38
CA THR A 171 6.47 -29.36 45.40
C THR A 171 7.15 -28.72 44.20
N LEU A 172 8.37 -29.17 43.87
CA LEU A 172 9.12 -28.63 42.73
C LEU A 172 8.51 -29.07 41.41
N SER A 173 8.08 -30.33 41.30
CA SER A 173 7.36 -30.85 40.13
C SER A 173 6.09 -30.05 39.84
N LEU A 174 5.25 -29.79 40.86
CA LEU A 174 4.05 -28.95 40.72
C LEU A 174 4.37 -27.52 40.28
N ALA A 175 5.45 -26.93 40.78
CA ALA A 175 5.86 -25.60 40.37
C ALA A 175 6.39 -25.57 38.93
N LEU A 176 7.13 -26.59 38.49
CA LEU A 176 7.58 -26.73 37.11
C LEU A 176 6.41 -26.97 36.15
N THR A 177 5.40 -27.74 36.55
CA THR A 177 4.15 -27.89 35.78
C THR A 177 3.42 -26.55 35.67
N SER A 178 3.23 -25.82 36.76
CA SER A 178 2.59 -24.50 36.69
C SER A 178 3.39 -23.49 35.84
N LEU A 179 4.72 -23.54 35.90
CA LEU A 179 5.59 -22.71 35.04
C LEU A 179 5.48 -23.12 33.57
N THR A 180 5.34 -24.42 33.29
CA THR A 180 5.07 -24.94 31.95
C THR A 180 3.79 -24.32 31.40
N ASP A 181 2.68 -24.45 32.13
CA ASP A 181 1.38 -23.91 31.73
C ASP A 181 1.43 -22.38 31.51
N THR A 182 2.20 -21.67 32.35
CA THR A 182 2.40 -20.21 32.24
C THR A 182 3.10 -19.85 30.93
N TYR A 183 4.14 -20.60 30.54
CA TYR A 183 4.86 -20.36 29.29
C TYR A 183 4.07 -20.79 28.05
N GLU A 184 3.30 -21.88 28.10
CA GLU A 184 2.42 -22.28 26.99
C GLU A 184 1.36 -21.19 26.71
N GLN A 185 0.72 -20.69 27.76
CA GLN A 185 -0.27 -19.62 27.64
C GLN A 185 0.38 -18.29 27.20
N SER A 186 1.55 -17.94 27.74
CA SER A 186 2.29 -16.75 27.32
C SER A 186 2.69 -16.82 25.84
N ALA A 187 3.15 -17.98 25.38
CA ALA A 187 3.49 -18.20 23.98
C ALA A 187 2.28 -18.07 23.05
N SER A 188 1.12 -18.58 23.45
CA SER A 188 -0.13 -18.39 22.72
C SER A 188 -0.50 -16.90 22.60
N ILE A 189 -0.37 -16.13 23.69
CA ILE A 189 -0.61 -14.67 23.68
C ILE A 189 0.41 -13.95 22.77
N TRP A 190 1.70 -14.31 22.84
CA TRP A 190 2.73 -13.73 21.97
C TRP A 190 2.45 -14.00 20.50
N SER A 191 2.06 -15.23 20.16
CA SER A 191 1.69 -15.62 18.79
C SER A 191 0.49 -14.83 18.28
N ARG A 192 -0.59 -14.77 19.08
CA ARG A 192 -1.80 -14.00 18.75
C ARG A 192 -1.48 -12.53 18.49
N GLN A 193 -0.76 -11.87 19.40
CA GLN A 193 -0.52 -10.45 19.20
C GLN A 193 0.55 -10.15 18.15
N ALA A 194 1.42 -11.09 17.78
CA ALA A 194 2.26 -10.94 16.60
C ALA A 194 1.40 -10.86 15.33
N GLU A 195 0.36 -11.70 15.21
CA GLU A 195 -0.56 -11.66 14.07
C GLU A 195 -1.43 -10.39 14.08
N GLU A 196 -1.92 -9.96 15.25
CA GLU A 196 -2.69 -8.71 15.36
C GLU A 196 -1.84 -7.49 15.02
N HIS A 197 -0.60 -7.40 15.52
CA HIS A 197 0.33 -6.33 15.16
C HIS A 197 0.68 -6.35 13.66
N ASN A 198 0.85 -7.54 13.07
CA ASN A 198 1.08 -7.65 11.64
C ASN A 198 -0.14 -7.14 10.86
N ALA A 199 -1.31 -7.70 11.14
CA ALA A 199 -2.54 -7.43 10.43
C ALA A 199 -3.00 -5.98 10.61
N LYS A 200 -2.93 -5.41 11.82
CA LYS A 200 -3.54 -4.10 12.11
C LYS A 200 -2.55 -2.93 12.04
N PHE A 201 -1.26 -3.19 12.23
CA PHE A 201 -0.24 -2.14 12.26
C PHE A 201 0.71 -2.22 11.07
N ALA A 202 1.46 -3.31 10.91
CA ALA A 202 2.46 -3.40 9.85
C ALA A 202 1.83 -3.29 8.44
N GLU A 203 0.79 -4.07 8.17
CA GLU A 203 0.09 -4.03 6.88
C GLU A 203 -0.62 -2.68 6.62
N ALA A 204 -1.04 -1.97 7.68
CA ALA A 204 -1.67 -0.65 7.54
C ALA A 204 -0.62 0.43 7.19
N VAL A 205 0.57 0.37 7.78
CA VAL A 205 1.69 1.25 7.39
C VAL A 205 2.14 0.94 5.95
N GLU A 206 2.18 -0.34 5.56
CA GLU A 206 2.46 -0.76 4.18
C GLU A 206 1.43 -0.19 3.18
N GLU A 207 0.14 -0.19 3.53
CA GLU A 207 -0.91 0.44 2.72
C GLU A 207 -0.64 1.92 2.46
N TYR A 208 -0.22 2.67 3.50
CA TYR A 208 0.13 4.08 3.34
C TYR A 208 1.34 4.31 2.42
N LEU A 209 2.33 3.42 2.43
CA LEU A 209 3.41 3.46 1.45
C LEU A 209 2.85 3.30 0.02
N GLY A 210 1.89 2.39 -0.19
CA GLY A 210 1.20 2.23 -1.47
C GLY A 210 0.37 3.45 -1.90
N LEU A 211 -0.24 4.16 -0.94
CA LEU A 211 -0.94 5.41 -1.21
C LEU A 211 0.02 6.54 -1.62
N LEU A 212 1.22 6.62 -1.01
CA LEU A 212 2.26 7.57 -1.42
C LEU A 212 2.76 7.28 -2.84
N GLU A 213 2.92 6.00 -3.22
CA GLU A 213 3.21 5.65 -4.62
C GLU A 213 2.07 6.09 -5.55
N SER A 214 0.82 6.01 -5.09
CA SER A 214 -0.34 6.45 -5.87
C SER A 214 -0.36 7.98 -6.08
N ILE A 215 0.16 8.76 -5.13
CA ILE A 215 0.37 10.22 -5.30
C ILE A 215 1.43 10.45 -6.38
N ARG A 216 2.56 9.74 -6.31
CA ARG A 216 3.64 9.84 -7.32
C ARG A 216 3.13 9.53 -8.72
N ASP A 217 2.30 8.49 -8.86
CA ASP A 217 1.67 8.11 -10.12
C ASP A 217 0.83 9.25 -10.75
N VAL A 218 0.04 9.94 -9.94
CA VAL A 218 -0.84 11.03 -10.41
C VAL A 218 -0.02 12.29 -10.73
N VAL A 219 1.00 12.59 -9.92
CA VAL A 219 1.93 13.70 -10.19
C VAL A 219 2.74 13.42 -11.47
N ALA A 220 3.13 12.17 -11.72
CA ALA A 220 3.80 11.78 -12.95
C ALA A 220 2.90 11.97 -14.18
N GLU A 221 1.60 11.67 -14.07
CA GLU A 221 0.64 11.97 -15.15
C GLU A 221 0.54 13.48 -15.41
N ARG A 222 0.51 14.31 -14.35
CA ARG A 222 0.55 15.78 -14.48
C ARG A 222 1.79 16.26 -15.22
N ILE A 223 2.96 15.72 -14.87
CA ILE A 223 4.22 16.03 -15.54
C ILE A 223 4.15 15.61 -17.01
N HIS A 224 3.55 14.46 -17.32
CA HIS A 224 3.37 14.00 -18.69
C HIS A 224 2.52 14.97 -19.53
N VAL A 225 1.37 15.42 -19.01
CA VAL A 225 0.52 16.42 -19.69
C VAL A 225 1.27 17.73 -19.89
N TRP A 226 2.04 18.18 -18.89
CA TRP A 226 2.87 19.38 -19.00
C TRP A 226 3.91 19.26 -20.13
N GLN A 227 4.58 18.12 -20.25
CA GLN A 227 5.55 17.87 -21.31
C GLN A 227 4.90 17.94 -22.68
N GLN A 228 3.72 17.32 -22.85
CA GLN A 228 2.96 17.40 -24.09
C GLN A 228 2.58 18.85 -24.42
N TRP A 229 2.14 19.61 -23.43
CA TRP A 229 1.82 21.03 -23.57
C TRP A 229 3.03 21.85 -24.04
N LYS A 230 4.19 21.70 -23.38
CA LYS A 230 5.42 22.41 -23.75
C LYS A 230 5.94 22.02 -25.13
N LYS A 231 5.83 20.74 -25.49
CA LYS A 231 6.16 20.27 -26.84
C LYS A 231 5.26 20.93 -27.89
N ALA A 232 3.94 20.95 -27.68
CA ALA A 232 3.00 21.62 -28.58
C ALA A 232 3.28 23.12 -28.70
N GLN A 233 3.65 23.79 -27.60
CA GLN A 233 4.05 25.19 -27.59
C GLN A 233 5.30 25.43 -28.45
N LYS A 234 6.36 24.62 -28.29
CA LYS A 234 7.58 24.73 -29.09
C LYS A 234 7.32 24.48 -30.57
N THR A 235 6.54 23.45 -30.91
CA THR A 235 6.14 23.18 -32.30
C THR A 235 5.37 24.35 -32.91
N LEU A 236 4.46 24.98 -32.15
CA LEU A 236 3.74 26.17 -32.60
C LEU A 236 4.68 27.34 -32.92
N GLU A 237 5.69 27.58 -32.09
CA GLU A 237 6.71 28.62 -32.32
C GLU A 237 7.55 28.32 -33.58
N GLU A 238 7.95 27.06 -33.78
CA GLU A 238 8.66 26.63 -34.99
C GLU A 238 7.80 26.79 -36.25
N LEU A 239 6.51 26.42 -36.21
CA LEU A 239 5.60 26.59 -37.35
C LEU A 239 5.36 28.08 -37.68
N ARG A 240 5.18 28.93 -36.66
CA ARG A 240 5.04 30.39 -36.83
C ARG A 240 6.29 31.03 -37.43
N SER A 241 7.49 30.59 -37.04
CA SER A 241 8.74 31.12 -37.63
C SER A 241 8.93 30.71 -39.10
N LYS A 242 8.44 29.54 -39.51
CA LYS A 242 8.45 29.09 -40.91
C LYS A 242 7.45 29.86 -41.79
N LEU A 243 6.42 30.48 -41.21
CA LEU A 243 5.41 31.20 -41.97
C LEU A 243 5.97 32.39 -42.75
N SER A 244 7.07 33.01 -42.28
CA SER A 244 7.71 34.15 -42.96
C SER A 244 8.59 33.78 -44.16
N THR A 245 8.79 32.49 -44.46
CA THR A 245 9.77 32.03 -45.47
C THR A 245 9.17 31.16 -46.58
N VAL A 246 7.85 31.07 -46.68
CA VAL A 246 7.15 30.06 -47.49
C VAL A 246 6.21 30.69 -48.52
N ASP A 247 6.09 30.07 -49.71
CA ASP A 247 5.23 30.50 -50.82
C ASP A 247 3.72 30.42 -50.52
N ASP A 248 2.92 31.29 -51.15
CA ASP A 248 1.46 31.47 -50.93
C ASP A 248 0.60 30.19 -50.87
N LEU A 249 0.91 29.16 -51.65
CA LEU A 249 0.16 27.89 -51.64
C LEU A 249 0.42 27.07 -50.37
N LYS A 250 1.66 27.08 -49.86
CA LYS A 250 2.05 26.39 -48.63
C LYS A 250 1.69 27.19 -47.38
N VAL A 251 1.48 28.51 -47.51
CA VAL A 251 0.98 29.38 -46.42
C VAL A 251 -0.40 28.93 -45.94
N LYS A 252 -1.31 28.51 -46.82
CA LYS A 252 -2.65 28.03 -46.40
C LYS A 252 -2.58 26.75 -45.57
N GLU A 253 -1.76 25.79 -45.99
CA GLU A 253 -1.59 24.53 -45.27
C GLU A 253 -0.88 24.73 -43.93
N LEU A 254 0.16 25.58 -43.91
CA LEU A 254 0.88 25.93 -42.68
C LEU A 254 -0.01 26.70 -41.69
N ASN A 255 -0.88 27.59 -42.16
CA ASN A 255 -1.86 28.27 -41.30
C ASN A 255 -2.87 27.30 -40.68
N ARG A 256 -3.30 26.26 -41.42
CA ARG A 256 -4.14 25.20 -40.86
C ARG A 256 -3.41 24.43 -39.77
N GLU A 257 -2.16 24.03 -40.03
CA GLU A 257 -1.33 23.30 -39.04
C GLU A 257 -1.06 24.14 -37.79
N ILE A 258 -0.80 25.45 -37.94
CA ILE A 258 -0.66 26.41 -36.84
C ILE A 258 -1.96 26.47 -36.01
N HIS A 259 -3.11 26.52 -36.66
CA HIS A 259 -4.40 26.57 -35.99
C HIS A 259 -4.67 25.29 -35.18
N GLU A 260 -4.53 24.11 -35.79
CA GLU A 260 -4.70 22.81 -35.12
C GLU A 260 -3.72 22.63 -33.95
N THR A 261 -2.45 23.04 -34.13
CA THR A 261 -1.43 22.98 -33.07
C THR A 261 -1.75 23.95 -31.93
N ASN A 262 -2.28 25.14 -32.24
CA ASN A 262 -2.69 26.11 -31.23
C ASN A 262 -3.88 25.58 -30.40
N GLU A 263 -4.89 25.01 -31.05
CA GLU A 263 -6.03 24.39 -30.35
C GLU A 263 -5.58 23.22 -29.46
N ALA A 264 -4.67 22.37 -29.95
CA ALA A 264 -4.10 21.29 -29.15
C ALA A 264 -3.31 21.83 -27.94
N LYS A 265 -2.52 22.88 -28.13
CA LYS A 265 -1.77 23.55 -27.06
C LYS A 265 -2.69 24.18 -25.99
N GLU A 266 -3.78 24.82 -26.41
CA GLU A 266 -4.79 25.38 -25.49
C GLU A 266 -5.53 24.29 -24.69
N ARG A 267 -5.88 23.17 -25.35
CA ARG A 267 -6.50 22.02 -24.68
C ARG A 267 -5.58 21.41 -23.63
N LEU A 268 -4.32 21.14 -23.97
CA LEU A 268 -3.34 20.56 -23.05
C LEU A 268 -3.03 21.50 -21.87
N GLN A 269 -2.99 22.82 -22.12
CA GLN A 269 -2.84 23.80 -21.06
C GLN A 269 -4.00 23.74 -20.07
N LYS A 270 -5.23 23.72 -20.58
CA LYS A 270 -6.44 23.63 -19.75
C LYS A 270 -6.46 22.33 -18.94
N GLU A 271 -6.13 21.20 -19.57
CA GLU A 271 -6.04 19.90 -18.92
C GLU A 271 -4.99 19.90 -17.79
N PHE A 272 -3.81 20.45 -18.04
CA PHE A 272 -2.77 20.60 -17.02
C PHE A 272 -3.24 21.46 -15.84
N ASP A 273 -3.91 22.58 -16.10
CA ASP A 273 -4.42 23.47 -15.05
C ASP A 273 -5.53 22.81 -14.21
N GLU A 274 -6.45 22.09 -14.87
CA GLU A 274 -7.53 21.35 -14.21
C GLU A 274 -6.98 20.19 -13.37
N MET A 275 -6.04 19.41 -13.93
CA MET A 275 -5.38 18.32 -13.23
C MET A 275 -4.58 18.84 -12.04
N SER A 276 -3.82 19.93 -12.19
CA SER A 276 -3.06 20.55 -11.09
C SER A 276 -3.98 20.97 -9.94
N LYS A 277 -5.13 21.58 -10.23
CA LYS A 277 -6.12 21.95 -9.21
C LYS A 277 -6.75 20.72 -8.54
N ALA A 278 -7.10 19.71 -9.33
CA ALA A 278 -7.68 18.48 -8.81
C ALA A 278 -6.72 17.75 -7.87
N ILE A 279 -5.45 17.64 -8.24
CA ILE A 279 -4.41 17.00 -7.43
C ILE A 279 -4.23 17.73 -6.08
N LYS A 280 -4.23 19.07 -6.08
CA LYS A 280 -4.15 19.86 -4.83
C LYS A 280 -5.27 19.52 -3.85
N VAL A 281 -6.51 19.52 -4.33
CA VAL A 281 -7.70 19.16 -3.52
C VAL A 281 -7.64 17.70 -3.05
N GLU A 282 -7.19 16.81 -3.92
CA GLU A 282 -7.10 15.38 -3.64
C GLU A 282 -6.07 15.08 -2.54
N ILE A 283 -4.93 15.77 -2.55
CA ILE A 283 -3.89 15.67 -1.52
C ILE A 283 -4.37 16.25 -0.19
N GLU A 284 -5.07 17.39 -0.21
CA GLU A 284 -5.65 17.96 1.01
C GLU A 284 -6.60 16.96 1.68
N ARG A 285 -7.48 16.32 0.90
CA ARG A 285 -8.34 15.23 1.40
C ARG A 285 -7.53 14.06 1.95
N PHE A 286 -6.52 13.62 1.21
CA PHE A 286 -5.64 12.51 1.64
C PHE A 286 -4.96 12.80 2.98
N GLU A 287 -4.46 14.02 3.20
CA GLU A 287 -3.82 14.40 4.45
C GLU A 287 -4.80 14.44 5.62
N GLU A 288 -6.02 14.94 5.41
CA GLU A 288 -7.08 14.92 6.43
C GLU A 288 -7.46 13.47 6.83
N GLU A 289 -7.67 12.60 5.84
CA GLU A 289 -7.97 11.18 6.07
C GLU A 289 -6.82 10.46 6.77
N ARG A 290 -5.58 10.69 6.31
CA ARG A 290 -4.37 10.10 6.87
C ARG A 290 -4.18 10.45 8.34
N HIS A 291 -4.44 11.70 8.72
CA HIS A 291 -4.21 12.15 10.09
C HIS A 291 -5.06 11.36 11.09
N GLU A 292 -6.36 11.25 10.83
CA GLU A 292 -7.28 10.53 11.72
C GLU A 292 -7.06 9.02 11.68
N ASP A 293 -6.80 8.46 10.50
CA ASP A 293 -6.60 7.02 10.35
C ASP A 293 -5.27 6.55 10.96
N MET A 294 -4.16 7.26 10.76
CA MET A 294 -2.89 6.94 11.44
C MET A 294 -3.01 7.00 12.97
N LYS A 295 -3.77 7.96 13.49
CA LYS A 295 -4.08 8.03 14.92
C LYS A 295 -4.84 6.79 15.37
N ASN A 296 -5.87 6.37 14.64
CA ASN A 296 -6.65 5.18 14.98
C ASN A 296 -5.82 3.89 14.91
N ILE A 297 -4.96 3.76 13.89
CA ILE A 297 -4.00 2.65 13.76
C ILE A 297 -3.06 2.58 14.98
N LEU A 298 -2.50 3.70 15.40
CA LEU A 298 -1.62 3.76 16.59
C LEU A 298 -2.37 3.44 17.88
N VAL A 299 -3.59 3.95 18.04
CA VAL A 299 -4.42 3.68 19.22
C VAL A 299 -4.78 2.20 19.31
N ASP A 300 -5.23 1.57 18.23
CA ASP A 300 -5.56 0.13 18.20
C ASP A 300 -4.32 -0.71 18.49
N PHE A 301 -3.16 -0.35 17.91
CA PHE A 301 -1.88 -1.01 18.21
C PHE A 301 -1.52 -0.96 19.70
N ILE A 302 -1.58 0.23 20.32
CA ILE A 302 -1.24 0.40 21.75
C ILE A 302 -2.25 -0.32 22.65
N GLN A 303 -3.54 -0.25 22.34
CA GLN A 303 -4.57 -0.93 23.10
C GLN A 303 -4.41 -2.45 23.05
N ASN A 304 -4.13 -2.99 21.87
CA ASN A 304 -3.85 -4.40 21.67
C ASN A 304 -2.62 -4.87 22.46
N MET A 305 -1.56 -4.05 22.45
CA MET A 305 -0.36 -4.24 23.26
C MET A 305 -0.69 -4.29 24.75
N ILE A 306 -1.36 -3.28 25.28
CA ILE A 306 -1.73 -3.21 26.70
C ILE A 306 -2.54 -4.45 27.11
N GLN A 307 -3.57 -4.81 26.35
CA GLN A 307 -4.41 -5.98 26.65
C GLN A 307 -3.59 -7.27 26.74
N SER A 308 -2.66 -7.46 25.80
CA SER A 308 -1.82 -8.66 25.77
C SER A 308 -0.83 -8.69 26.96
N HIS A 309 -0.30 -7.53 27.34
CA HIS A 309 0.59 -7.42 28.50
C HIS A 309 -0.14 -7.60 29.84
N VAL A 310 -1.39 -7.14 29.96
CA VAL A 310 -2.24 -7.40 31.13
C VAL A 310 -2.50 -8.90 31.28
N GLN A 311 -2.87 -9.60 30.20
CA GLN A 311 -3.08 -11.05 30.24
C GLN A 311 -1.81 -11.80 30.69
N ILE A 312 -0.64 -11.40 30.17
CA ILE A 312 0.63 -12.00 30.60
C ILE A 312 0.87 -11.75 32.09
N ALA A 313 0.64 -10.55 32.59
CA ALA A 313 0.81 -10.24 34.02
C ALA A 313 -0.10 -11.12 34.89
N GLU A 314 -1.37 -11.31 34.50
CA GLU A 314 -2.30 -12.19 35.20
C GLU A 314 -1.82 -13.65 35.25
N LEU A 315 -1.19 -14.15 34.18
CA LEU A 315 -0.57 -15.50 34.18
C LEU A 315 0.57 -15.59 35.19
N TRP A 316 1.41 -14.57 35.28
CA TRP A 316 2.50 -14.54 36.25
C TRP A 316 2.00 -14.43 37.69
N ASP A 317 0.92 -13.69 37.93
CA ASP A 317 0.26 -13.63 39.25
C ASP A 317 -0.32 -14.99 39.65
N GLN A 318 -0.86 -15.76 38.71
CA GLN A 318 -1.34 -17.13 38.95
C GLN A 318 -0.20 -18.10 39.27
N PHE A 319 0.98 -17.90 38.67
CA PHE A 319 2.18 -18.71 38.93
C PHE A 319 2.83 -18.38 40.29
N ALA A 320 2.78 -17.12 40.74
CA ALA A 320 3.51 -16.64 41.92
C ALA A 320 3.35 -17.51 43.20
N PRO A 321 2.16 -18.04 43.55
CA PRO A 321 2.00 -18.91 44.72
C PRO A 321 2.76 -20.24 44.63
N TYR A 322 2.98 -20.76 43.42
CA TYR A 322 3.76 -21.99 43.21
C TYR A 322 5.25 -21.72 43.40
N ALA A 323 5.74 -20.58 42.90
CA ALA A 323 7.13 -20.17 43.09
C ALA A 323 7.49 -19.95 44.57
N GLN A 324 6.59 -19.34 45.34
CA GLN A 324 6.81 -19.10 46.78
C GLN A 324 6.95 -20.39 47.60
N LYS A 325 6.31 -21.49 47.18
CA LYS A 325 6.39 -22.79 47.85
C LYS A 325 7.72 -23.52 47.67
N ILE A 326 8.55 -23.10 46.71
CA ILE A 326 9.88 -23.69 46.45
C ILE A 326 10.95 -23.11 47.39
N ILE A 327 10.73 -21.91 47.92
CA ILE A 327 11.75 -21.12 48.66
C ILE A 327 11.82 -21.52 50.15
N ILE A 328 11.08 -22.54 50.59
CA ILE A 328 11.04 -23.04 51.99
C ILE A 328 11.52 -24.48 52.03
#